data_AF-A0A6H5J189-F1
#
_entry.id   AF-A0A6H5J189-F1
#
_cell.length_a   1.000
_cell.length_b   1.000
_cell.length_c   1.000
_cell.angle_alpha   90.00
_cell.angle_beta   90.00
_cell.angle_gamma   90.00
#
_symmetry.space_group_name_H-M   'P 1'
#
loop_
_entity.id
_entity.type
_entity.pdbx_description
1 polymer ?
#
loop_
_entity_poly.entity_id
_entity_poly.type
_entity_poly.pdbx_seq_one_letter_code
_entity_poly.pdbx_strand_id
1 'polypeptide(L)'
;MKDSQLSPPCFVRNLPWKIMVMPRSSQTQERQPQRSLGFFLQCNGESESSSWSCYAVAELRLLSCKEGHDSFSRKIQHLFYSKENDWGFSHFMTWQDVLDPEKGYIKDDTITLEVHVIADAPHGVSWDSKKHTGFVGLKNQGATCYMNSLLQTLYFTNQLRKAVYKMPTESDDSSKSVALALQRVFHELQFCDKPVGTKKLTKSFGWETLDSFMQHDVQEFLRVLLDKLESKMKGTCVEGTVPKLFEGKMVSFIKCKNIDYTSKRVETFYDIQLNIKGKKNIYESFDDYVSTEILDGDNKYDAGEHGLQEAEKGVMFSSFPPILHLHLMRFQYDPITDCSVKFNDRDLSSRIEVSFCDKTVPNDIGFTMELSQRITYEQMARAVAQKLQTDPYLLQFFKCQNYKDSPGIPLKCTFDGTLKELVANCKPKVKKLFYQQLSIHVNELENKKQFKCIWVSSNLKEEKEIVLYPNKNGTVMNLLEEAKKQIEFTENSSGKLRILEIISNRVHIGPKDDVSLETLATNSSKIYRIEEVPSDELNLLEDEMLVPVAHFYKDVFSTFGIPFLFKMKHVSFS
;
A
#
# COMPACT_ATOMS: atom_id res chain seq x y z
N MET A 1 -36.98 4.61 5.55
CA MET A 1 -35.89 4.51 4.54
C MET A 1 -35.63 3.05 4.16
N LYS A 2 -35.69 2.68 2.88
CA LYS A 2 -35.40 1.30 2.38
C LYS A 2 -34.10 1.23 1.56
N ASP A 3 -33.79 2.29 0.83
CA ASP A 3 -32.61 2.39 -0.06
C ASP A 3 -31.64 3.50 0.39
N SER A 4 -30.50 3.59 -0.30
CA SER A 4 -29.56 4.70 -0.13
C SER A 4 -30.17 6.02 -0.62
N GLN A 5 -29.82 7.11 0.06
CA GLN A 5 -30.23 8.47 -0.32
C GLN A 5 -29.02 9.41 -0.32
N LEU A 6 -29.01 10.33 -1.28
CA LEU A 6 -28.02 11.39 -1.41
C LEU A 6 -28.70 12.75 -1.17
N SER A 7 -28.02 13.63 -0.44
CA SER A 7 -28.44 15.02 -0.32
C SER A 7 -28.21 15.80 -1.61
N PRO A 8 -28.82 16.99 -1.75
CA PRO A 8 -28.33 18.00 -2.68
C PRO A 8 -26.84 18.31 -2.43
N PRO A 9 -26.09 18.69 -3.47
CA PRO A 9 -24.67 19.00 -3.34
C PRO A 9 -24.44 20.34 -2.62
N CYS A 10 -23.43 20.36 -1.75
CA CYS A 10 -22.80 21.57 -1.24
C CYS A 10 -21.43 21.74 -1.93
N PHE A 11 -21.07 22.94 -2.36
CA PHE A 11 -19.82 23.17 -3.08
C PHE A 11 -18.73 23.67 -2.15
N VAL A 12 -17.66 22.89 -2.04
CA VAL A 12 -16.43 23.25 -1.33
C VAL A 12 -15.26 22.97 -2.25
N ARG A 13 -14.36 23.95 -2.41
CA ARG A 13 -13.26 23.90 -3.38
C ARG A 13 -13.70 23.62 -4.82
N ASN A 14 -14.89 24.10 -5.20
CA ASN A 14 -15.51 23.88 -6.50
C ASN A 14 -15.81 22.40 -6.83
N LEU A 15 -15.85 21.54 -5.80
CA LEU A 15 -16.28 20.15 -5.91
C LEU A 15 -17.67 19.99 -5.27
N PRO A 16 -18.56 19.15 -5.82
CA PRO A 16 -19.83 18.84 -5.20
C PRO A 16 -19.66 17.79 -4.09
N TRP A 17 -20.06 18.14 -2.87
CA TRP A 17 -20.07 17.26 -1.70
C TRP A 17 -21.50 16.91 -1.33
N LYS A 18 -21.80 15.63 -1.12
CA LYS A 18 -23.13 15.13 -0.79
C LYS A 18 -23.08 14.28 0.47
N ILE A 19 -24.09 14.42 1.32
CA ILE A 19 -24.34 13.47 2.40
C ILE A 19 -24.97 12.23 1.79
N MET A 20 -24.41 11.05 2.08
CA MET A 20 -24.95 9.76 1.70
C MET A 20 -25.39 8.99 2.93
N VAL A 21 -26.64 8.53 2.92
CA VAL A 21 -27.25 7.79 4.03
C VAL A 21 -27.82 6.50 3.50
N MET A 22 -27.61 5.40 4.22
CA MET A 22 -28.23 4.12 3.87
C MET A 22 -28.44 3.23 5.09
N PRO A 23 -29.54 2.49 5.16
CA PRO A 23 -29.68 1.45 6.17
C PRO A 23 -28.70 0.30 5.88
N ARG A 24 -27.96 -0.13 6.91
CA ARG A 24 -27.07 -1.30 6.83
C ARG A 24 -27.57 -2.41 7.76
N SER A 25 -27.62 -3.64 7.26
CA SER A 25 -27.94 -4.83 8.04
C SER A 25 -26.72 -5.74 8.16
N SER A 26 -26.37 -6.10 9.39
CA SER A 26 -25.39 -7.15 9.66
C SER A 26 -26.10 -8.50 9.80
N GLN A 27 -25.74 -9.49 8.98
CA GLN A 27 -26.08 -10.89 9.23
C GLN A 27 -24.89 -11.55 9.91
N THR A 28 -25.02 -11.86 11.20
CA THR A 28 -24.12 -12.78 11.91
C THR A 28 -24.89 -14.06 12.17
N GLN A 29 -24.29 -15.21 11.90
CA GLN A 29 -24.95 -16.52 11.80
C GLN A 29 -25.65 -17.04 13.08
N GLU A 30 -25.68 -16.27 14.18
CA GLU A 30 -26.25 -16.73 15.47
C GLU A 30 -27.08 -15.66 16.22
N ARG A 31 -27.35 -14.46 15.66
CA ARG A 31 -28.19 -13.43 16.32
C ARG A 31 -29.15 -12.73 15.36
N GLN A 32 -30.23 -12.15 15.91
CA GLN A 32 -31.20 -11.36 15.15
C GLN A 32 -30.52 -10.27 14.31
N PRO A 33 -31.03 -9.96 13.09
CA PRO A 33 -30.42 -8.99 12.19
C PRO A 33 -30.36 -7.60 12.85
N GLN A 34 -29.15 -7.12 13.13
CA GLN A 34 -28.95 -5.80 13.72
C GLN A 34 -28.88 -4.76 12.59
N ARG A 35 -29.87 -3.87 12.56
CA ARG A 35 -29.93 -2.75 11.63
C ARG A 35 -29.16 -1.56 12.19
N SER A 36 -28.48 -0.82 11.32
CA SER A 36 -27.72 0.38 11.66
C SER A 36 -27.89 1.46 10.61
N LEU A 37 -27.69 2.71 11.03
CA LEU A 37 -27.62 3.87 10.15
C LEU A 37 -26.20 3.94 9.55
N GLY A 38 -26.09 3.81 8.24
CA GLY A 38 -24.87 4.14 7.50
C GLY A 38 -24.87 5.62 7.13
N PHE A 39 -23.76 6.32 7.38
CA PHE A 39 -23.61 7.75 7.10
C PHE A 39 -22.22 8.02 6.54
N PHE A 40 -22.19 8.61 5.34
CA PHE A 40 -21.01 8.84 4.52
C PHE A 40 -21.02 10.24 3.93
N LEU A 41 -19.84 10.73 3.61
CA LEU A 41 -19.63 11.92 2.81
C LEU A 41 -19.15 11.48 1.44
N GLN A 42 -19.86 11.88 0.39
CA GLN A 42 -19.45 11.70 -1.00
C GLN A 42 -18.87 13.01 -1.54
N CYS A 43 -17.79 12.91 -2.31
CA CYS A 43 -17.13 14.01 -3.01
C CYS A 43 -17.05 13.70 -4.50
N ASN A 44 -17.58 14.56 -5.35
CA ASN A 44 -17.43 14.51 -6.80
C ASN A 44 -17.77 13.14 -7.44
N GLY A 45 -18.73 12.40 -6.85
CA GLY A 45 -19.07 11.03 -7.25
C GLY A 45 -19.71 10.90 -8.65
N GLU A 46 -20.15 12.00 -9.24
CA GLU A 46 -20.75 12.04 -10.60
C GLU A 46 -19.72 12.35 -11.69
N SER A 47 -18.46 12.63 -11.32
CA SER A 47 -17.42 12.95 -12.30
C SER A 47 -16.96 11.72 -13.08
N GLU A 48 -17.04 11.80 -14.41
CA GLU A 48 -16.46 10.78 -15.32
C GLU A 48 -14.93 10.80 -15.34
N SER A 49 -14.30 11.89 -14.88
CA SER A 49 -12.85 11.97 -14.78
C SER A 49 -12.32 11.01 -13.72
N SER A 50 -11.38 10.16 -14.11
CA SER A 50 -10.63 9.30 -13.19
C SER A 50 -9.47 10.04 -12.50
N SER A 51 -9.10 11.22 -13.01
CA SER A 51 -7.88 11.95 -12.66
C SER A 51 -8.17 13.19 -11.82
N TRP A 52 -8.75 12.99 -10.64
CA TRP A 52 -8.89 14.04 -9.62
C TRP A 52 -8.64 13.48 -8.22
N SER A 53 -8.25 14.35 -7.30
CA SER A 53 -8.19 14.00 -5.88
C SER A 53 -8.39 15.22 -4.99
N CYS A 54 -8.96 15.00 -3.80
CA CYS A 54 -9.16 16.03 -2.80
C CYS A 54 -9.02 15.44 -1.40
N TYR A 55 -8.02 15.87 -0.65
CA TYR A 55 -7.93 15.51 0.76
C TYR A 55 -8.89 16.37 1.57
N ALA A 56 -9.62 15.75 2.49
CA ALA A 56 -10.47 16.48 3.42
C ALA A 56 -10.55 15.82 4.79
N VAL A 57 -10.76 16.67 5.79
CA VAL A 57 -11.18 16.28 7.14
C VAL A 57 -12.62 16.71 7.30
N ALA A 58 -13.46 15.81 7.81
CA ALA A 58 -14.87 16.12 8.02
C ALA A 58 -15.39 15.59 9.36
N GLU A 59 -16.39 16.28 9.90
CA GLU A 59 -17.15 15.85 11.06
C GLU A 59 -18.60 15.56 10.64
N LEU A 60 -19.02 14.30 10.79
CA LEU A 60 -20.35 13.81 10.48
C LEU A 60 -21.17 13.84 11.77
N ARG A 61 -22.29 14.57 11.77
CA ARG A 61 -23.12 14.82 12.95
C ARG A 61 -24.56 14.38 12.72
N LEU A 62 -25.12 13.65 13.67
CA LEU A 62 -26.56 13.44 13.82
C LEU A 62 -27.05 14.43 14.87
N LEU A 63 -27.85 15.40 14.43
CA LEU A 63 -28.29 16.50 15.29
C LEU A 63 -29.37 16.03 16.25
N SER A 64 -29.29 16.54 17.47
CA SER A 64 -30.37 16.38 18.46
C SER A 64 -31.53 17.31 18.11
N CYS A 65 -32.75 16.78 18.20
CA CYS A 65 -34.01 17.51 18.06
C CYS A 65 -34.56 18.02 19.41
N LYS A 66 -33.93 17.64 20.54
CA LYS A 66 -34.30 18.08 21.89
C LYS A 66 -33.33 19.14 22.40
N GLU A 67 -33.89 20.21 22.98
CA GLU A 67 -33.09 21.22 23.70
C GLU A 67 -32.37 20.57 24.89
N GLY A 68 -31.07 20.86 25.04
CA GLY A 68 -30.23 20.32 26.11
C GLY A 68 -29.65 18.91 25.86
N HIS A 69 -29.95 18.27 24.73
CA HIS A 69 -29.33 17.01 24.32
C HIS A 69 -28.21 17.25 23.29
N ASP A 70 -27.05 16.62 23.50
CA ASP A 70 -25.92 16.74 22.60
C ASP A 70 -26.14 15.99 21.28
N SER A 71 -25.63 16.57 20.19
CA SER A 71 -25.57 15.89 18.89
C SER A 71 -24.48 14.82 18.90
N PHE A 72 -24.72 13.70 18.24
CA PHE A 72 -23.71 12.66 18.11
C PHE A 72 -22.82 12.95 16.89
N SER A 73 -21.50 12.97 17.08
CA SER A 73 -20.55 13.21 15.98
C SER A 73 -19.42 12.21 15.89
N ARG A 74 -18.92 12.01 14.66
CA ARG A 74 -17.69 11.26 14.39
C ARG A 74 -16.89 11.98 13.31
N LYS A 75 -15.57 11.92 13.43
CA LYS A 75 -14.65 12.57 12.50
C LYS A 75 -14.06 11.56 11.52
N ILE A 76 -13.86 12.02 10.28
CA ILE A 76 -13.15 11.30 9.23
C ILE A 76 -12.03 12.17 8.67
N GLN A 77 -11.01 11.51 8.16
CA GLN A 77 -9.95 12.10 7.34
C GLN A 77 -9.74 11.16 6.16
N HIS A 78 -9.75 11.69 4.94
CA HIS A 78 -9.68 10.83 3.76
C HIS A 78 -9.17 11.60 2.54
N LEU A 79 -8.51 10.87 1.64
CA LEU A 79 -8.17 11.35 0.30
C LEU A 79 -9.26 10.86 -0.64
N PHE A 80 -10.18 11.75 -1.03
CA PHE A 80 -11.23 11.43 -1.98
C PHE A 80 -10.69 11.43 -3.41
N TYR A 81 -11.05 10.43 -4.20
CA TYR A 81 -10.71 10.32 -5.62
C TYR A 81 -11.72 9.42 -6.34
N SER A 82 -11.58 9.23 -7.66
CA SER A 82 -12.59 8.53 -8.47
C SER A 82 -13.02 7.14 -7.95
N LYS A 83 -12.09 6.31 -7.44
CA LYS A 83 -12.41 4.97 -6.93
C LYS A 83 -12.94 4.96 -5.49
N GLU A 84 -12.51 5.92 -4.68
CA GLU A 84 -12.97 6.12 -3.29
C GLU A 84 -13.53 7.53 -3.18
N ASN A 85 -14.66 7.73 -3.86
CA ASN A 85 -15.33 9.03 -3.92
C ASN A 85 -16.28 9.25 -2.73
N ASP A 86 -16.51 8.22 -1.92
CA ASP A 86 -17.26 8.30 -0.68
C ASP A 86 -16.49 7.69 0.50
N TRP A 87 -16.67 8.27 1.69
CA TRP A 87 -16.04 7.78 2.89
C TRP A 87 -16.89 8.07 4.12
N GLY A 88 -16.91 7.15 5.08
CA GLY A 88 -17.76 7.26 6.25
C GLY A 88 -17.90 5.96 7.04
N PHE A 89 -19.07 5.78 7.64
CA PHE A 89 -19.30 4.69 8.57
C PHE A 89 -20.52 3.86 8.15
N SER A 90 -20.31 2.57 7.85
CA SER A 90 -21.40 1.61 7.64
C SER A 90 -22.25 1.41 8.89
N HIS A 91 -21.64 1.52 10.07
CA HIS A 91 -22.32 1.43 11.37
C HIS A 91 -22.06 2.75 12.13
N PHE A 92 -22.74 3.83 11.72
CA PHE A 92 -22.60 5.13 12.36
C PHE A 92 -23.28 5.16 13.72
N MET A 93 -24.54 4.69 13.77
CA MET A 93 -25.35 4.54 14.98
C MET A 93 -26.29 3.33 14.83
N THR A 94 -26.67 2.67 15.92
CA THR A 94 -27.63 1.56 15.84
C THR A 94 -29.01 2.09 15.47
N TRP A 95 -29.80 1.29 14.74
CA TRP A 95 -31.14 1.73 14.34
C TRP A 95 -32.08 1.94 15.53
N GLN A 96 -31.89 1.15 16.60
CA GLN A 96 -32.63 1.29 17.85
C GLN A 96 -32.36 2.65 18.50
N ASP A 97 -31.09 3.07 18.56
CA ASP A 97 -30.71 4.34 19.18
C ASP A 97 -31.19 5.56 18.39
N VAL A 98 -31.23 5.47 17.06
CA VAL A 98 -31.75 6.55 16.20
C VAL A 98 -33.25 6.73 16.40
N LEU A 99 -34.00 5.64 16.55
CA LEU A 99 -35.45 5.65 16.71
C LEU A 99 -35.92 5.88 18.15
N ASP A 100 -35.02 5.78 19.13
CA ASP A 100 -35.35 5.95 20.53
C ASP A 100 -35.77 7.41 20.82
N PRO A 101 -37.06 7.67 21.13
CA PRO A 101 -37.54 9.02 21.39
C PRO A 101 -36.88 9.65 22.61
N GLU A 102 -36.36 8.85 23.56
CA GLU A 102 -35.64 9.34 24.73
C GLU A 102 -34.31 9.99 24.33
N LYS A 103 -33.62 9.44 23.33
CA LYS A 103 -32.33 9.95 22.83
C LYS A 103 -32.44 11.25 22.03
N GLY A 104 -33.63 11.56 21.51
CA GLY A 104 -33.93 12.87 20.93
C GLY A 104 -33.39 13.11 19.52
N TYR A 105 -32.91 12.08 18.81
CA TYR A 105 -32.38 12.24 17.43
C TYR A 105 -33.44 12.25 16.33
N ILE A 106 -34.67 11.81 16.66
CA ILE A 106 -35.79 11.73 15.71
C ILE A 106 -36.94 12.61 16.17
N LYS A 107 -37.55 13.31 15.23
CA LYS A 107 -38.77 14.09 15.42
C LYS A 107 -39.61 14.01 14.15
N ASP A 108 -40.91 13.70 14.28
CA ASP A 108 -41.84 13.59 13.15
C ASP A 108 -41.33 12.67 12.03
N ASP A 109 -40.83 11.47 12.41
CA ASP A 109 -40.19 10.47 11.54
C ASP A 109 -39.00 11.02 10.70
N THR A 110 -38.41 12.13 11.14
CA THR A 110 -37.33 12.84 10.46
C THR A 110 -36.10 12.91 11.35
N ILE A 111 -34.94 12.72 10.74
CA ILE A 111 -33.62 12.95 11.35
C ILE A 111 -32.91 14.08 10.62
N THR A 112 -32.05 14.82 11.31
CA THR A 112 -31.23 15.86 10.68
C THR A 112 -29.75 15.49 10.76
N LEU A 113 -29.11 15.47 9.60
CA LEU A 113 -27.70 15.15 9.45
C LEU A 113 -26.95 16.39 8.98
N GLU A 114 -25.79 16.61 9.58
CA GLU A 114 -24.92 17.73 9.27
C GLU A 114 -23.50 17.21 9.02
N VAL A 115 -22.81 17.81 8.06
CA VAL A 115 -21.39 17.55 7.82
C VAL A 115 -20.64 18.86 7.74
N HIS A 116 -19.63 19.01 8.61
CA HIS A 116 -18.64 20.05 8.50
C HIS A 116 -17.42 19.50 7.78
N VAL A 117 -17.13 20.01 6.57
CA VAL A 117 -15.99 19.57 5.76
C VAL A 117 -14.95 20.67 5.62
N ILE A 118 -13.69 20.32 5.84
CA ILE A 118 -12.52 21.16 5.59
C ILE A 118 -11.70 20.44 4.51
N ALA A 119 -11.71 21.00 3.31
CA ALA A 119 -11.06 20.41 2.15
C ALA A 119 -9.84 21.21 1.69
N ASP A 120 -8.78 20.48 1.35
CA ASP A 120 -7.58 21.01 0.74
C ASP A 120 -7.82 21.37 -0.72
N ALA A 121 -6.88 22.09 -1.34
CA ALA A 121 -6.93 22.38 -2.75
C ALA A 121 -6.92 21.07 -3.56
N PRO A 122 -7.93 20.82 -4.41
CA PRO A 122 -8.03 19.59 -5.16
C PRO A 122 -7.05 19.57 -6.34
N HIS A 123 -6.66 18.35 -6.75
CA HIS A 123 -5.85 18.11 -7.93
C HIS A 123 -6.73 17.59 -9.06
N GLY A 124 -6.33 17.86 -10.32
CA GLY A 124 -7.00 17.31 -11.49
C GLY A 124 -8.35 17.95 -11.84
N VAL A 125 -8.74 18.99 -11.11
CA VAL A 125 -9.89 19.85 -11.41
C VAL A 125 -9.42 21.28 -11.67
N SER A 126 -10.29 22.09 -12.28
CA SER A 126 -10.01 23.50 -12.52
C SER A 126 -9.96 24.27 -11.19
N TRP A 127 -8.76 24.42 -10.65
CA TRP A 127 -8.46 25.19 -9.43
C TRP A 127 -7.56 26.37 -9.79
N ASP A 128 -8.11 27.58 -9.67
CA ASP A 128 -7.35 28.81 -9.88
C ASP A 128 -6.59 29.17 -8.59
N SER A 129 -5.36 28.67 -8.45
CA SER A 129 -4.53 28.95 -7.27
C SER A 129 -4.28 30.45 -7.10
N LYS A 130 -4.07 31.19 -8.20
CA LYS A 130 -3.70 32.61 -8.13
C LYS A 130 -4.83 33.46 -7.58
N LYS A 131 -6.07 33.19 -7.99
CA LYS A 131 -7.25 33.88 -7.46
C LYS A 131 -7.41 33.67 -5.94
N HIS A 132 -7.06 32.50 -5.42
CA HIS A 132 -7.29 32.15 -4.01
C HIS A 132 -6.11 32.47 -3.09
N THR A 133 -4.88 32.45 -3.59
CA THR A 133 -3.67 32.62 -2.75
C THR A 133 -2.78 33.77 -3.19
N GLY A 134 -3.00 34.34 -4.37
CA GLY A 134 -2.10 35.29 -5.02
C GLY A 134 -0.93 34.63 -5.76
N PHE A 135 -0.78 33.30 -5.70
CA PHE A 135 0.37 32.58 -6.24
C PHE A 135 -0.02 31.38 -7.11
N VAL A 136 0.90 30.98 -8.01
CA VAL A 136 0.75 29.79 -8.85
C VAL A 136 1.71 28.68 -8.44
N GLY A 137 1.30 27.44 -8.70
CA GLY A 137 2.10 26.24 -8.44
C GLY A 137 3.03 25.88 -9.61
N LEU A 138 3.75 24.77 -9.43
CA LEU A 138 4.59 24.15 -10.46
C LEU A 138 3.96 22.84 -10.92
N LYS A 139 4.07 22.52 -12.21
CA LYS A 139 3.65 21.22 -12.75
C LYS A 139 4.61 20.15 -12.26
N ASN A 140 4.08 19.08 -11.67
CA ASN A 140 4.88 17.91 -11.35
C ASN A 140 5.13 17.09 -12.63
N GLN A 141 6.39 16.74 -12.89
CA GLN A 141 6.78 15.91 -14.03
C GLN A 141 6.80 14.40 -13.72
N GLY A 142 6.44 14.01 -12.49
CA GLY A 142 6.49 12.64 -12.00
C GLY A 142 7.00 12.62 -10.56
N ALA A 143 8.31 12.43 -10.38
CA ALA A 143 8.96 12.39 -9.08
C ALA A 143 9.61 13.72 -8.64
N THR A 144 9.35 14.81 -9.38
CA THR A 144 10.02 16.12 -9.20
C THR A 144 9.49 16.99 -8.05
N CYS A 145 8.80 16.42 -7.07
CA CYS A 145 8.16 17.18 -5.99
C CYS A 145 9.17 17.89 -5.07
N TYR A 146 10.34 17.27 -4.83
CA TYR A 146 11.44 17.87 -4.06
C TYR A 146 11.98 19.14 -4.74
N MET A 147 12.19 19.07 -6.06
CA MET A 147 12.62 20.20 -6.88
C MET A 147 11.58 21.32 -6.86
N ASN A 148 10.29 20.98 -7.06
CA ASN A 148 9.22 21.98 -7.06
C ASN A 148 9.11 22.71 -5.72
N SER A 149 9.25 21.97 -4.61
CA SER A 149 9.27 22.56 -3.26
C SER A 149 10.45 23.51 -3.10
N LEU A 150 11.65 23.09 -3.53
CA LEU A 150 12.84 23.92 -3.45
C LEU A 150 12.75 25.18 -4.30
N LEU A 151 12.23 25.07 -5.52
CA LEU A 151 12.06 26.20 -6.44
C LEU A 151 11.13 27.27 -5.86
N GLN A 152 10.03 26.87 -5.22
CA GLN A 152 9.16 27.81 -4.52
C GLN A 152 9.89 28.49 -3.36
N THR A 153 10.63 27.73 -2.54
CA THR A 153 11.45 28.30 -1.45
C THR A 153 12.42 29.36 -1.98
N LEU A 154 13.17 29.06 -3.04
CA LEU A 154 14.14 29.99 -3.62
C LEU A 154 13.47 31.18 -4.32
N TYR A 155 12.30 30.97 -4.94
CA TYR A 155 11.51 32.03 -5.57
C TYR A 155 11.05 33.08 -4.55
N PHE A 156 10.65 32.64 -3.34
CA PHE A 156 10.23 33.53 -2.26
C PHE A 156 11.41 34.19 -1.51
N THR A 157 12.64 33.74 -1.75
CA THR A 157 13.85 34.49 -1.38
C THR A 157 14.02 35.68 -2.32
N ASN A 158 13.27 36.76 -2.06
CA ASN A 158 13.13 37.90 -2.96
C ASN A 158 14.46 38.53 -3.39
N GLN A 159 15.47 38.56 -2.51
CA GLN A 159 16.79 39.09 -2.83
C GLN A 159 17.54 38.21 -3.83
N LEU A 160 17.47 36.88 -3.66
CA LEU A 160 17.99 35.92 -4.63
C LEU A 160 17.24 36.04 -5.95
N ARG A 161 15.90 36.09 -5.94
CA ARG A 161 15.09 36.24 -7.16
C ARG A 161 15.48 37.48 -7.98
N LYS A 162 15.64 38.63 -7.32
CA LYS A 162 16.10 39.87 -7.97
C LYS A 162 17.50 39.73 -8.56
N ALA A 163 18.41 39.01 -7.89
CA ALA A 163 19.75 38.77 -8.41
C ALA A 163 19.74 37.83 -9.62
N VAL A 164 18.94 36.75 -9.57
CA VAL A 164 18.75 35.82 -10.69
C VAL A 164 18.25 36.55 -11.93
N TYR A 165 17.30 37.47 -11.81
CA TYR A 165 16.83 38.29 -12.94
C TYR A 165 17.89 39.21 -13.56
N LYS A 166 18.95 39.56 -12.81
CA LYS A 166 20.03 40.44 -13.28
C LYS A 166 21.23 39.67 -13.85
N MET A 167 21.19 38.34 -13.85
CA MET A 167 22.26 37.52 -14.43
C MET A 167 22.27 37.68 -15.96
N PRO A 168 23.45 37.85 -16.60
CA PRO A 168 23.57 37.94 -18.04
C PRO A 168 23.32 36.56 -18.67
N THR A 169 22.30 36.48 -19.53
CA THR A 169 21.84 35.24 -20.18
C THR A 169 21.52 35.42 -21.67
N GLU A 170 21.89 36.56 -22.26
CA GLU A 170 21.61 36.92 -23.64
C GLU A 170 22.29 35.98 -24.64
N SER A 171 23.51 35.52 -24.31
CA SER A 171 24.30 34.61 -25.14
C SER A 171 24.11 33.13 -24.79
N ASP A 172 23.22 32.81 -23.83
CA ASP A 172 23.10 31.47 -23.29
C ASP A 172 22.28 30.53 -24.18
N ASP A 173 22.74 29.30 -24.34
CA ASP A 173 21.95 28.23 -24.96
C ASP A 173 20.73 27.91 -24.08
N SER A 174 19.55 28.14 -24.64
CA SER A 174 18.25 27.93 -23.99
C SER A 174 18.00 26.52 -23.46
N SER A 175 18.75 25.52 -23.94
CA SER A 175 18.63 24.12 -23.55
C SER A 175 19.64 23.68 -22.49
N LYS A 176 20.73 24.42 -22.29
CA LYS A 176 21.83 24.07 -21.38
C LYS A 176 22.00 25.04 -20.21
N SER A 177 21.51 26.28 -20.33
CA SER A 177 21.68 27.28 -19.28
C SER A 177 20.66 27.12 -18.15
N VAL A 178 21.16 26.70 -16.98
CA VAL A 178 20.39 26.63 -15.73
C VAL A 178 19.91 28.01 -15.30
N ALA A 179 20.76 29.05 -15.44
CA ALA A 179 20.39 30.42 -15.07
C ALA A 179 19.22 30.94 -15.90
N LEU A 180 19.27 30.77 -17.22
CA LEU A 180 18.18 31.19 -18.12
C LEU A 180 16.90 30.38 -17.87
N ALA A 181 17.03 29.07 -17.61
CA ALA A 181 15.87 28.26 -17.27
C ALA A 181 15.24 28.68 -15.93
N LEU A 182 16.04 29.02 -14.92
CA LEU A 182 15.55 29.51 -13.63
C LEU A 182 14.89 30.88 -13.74
N GLN A 183 15.47 31.81 -14.52
CA GLN A 183 14.87 33.10 -14.83
C GLN A 183 13.47 32.92 -15.43
N ARG A 184 13.30 31.99 -16.38
CA ARG A 184 11.99 31.67 -16.97
C ARG A 184 11.01 31.14 -15.93
N VAL A 185 11.43 30.20 -15.09
CA VAL A 185 10.57 29.65 -14.03
C VAL A 185 10.13 30.77 -13.06
N PHE A 186 11.04 31.61 -12.59
CA PHE A 186 10.71 32.71 -11.68
C PHE A 186 9.81 33.76 -12.34
N HIS A 187 10.07 34.10 -13.59
CA HIS A 187 9.23 35.01 -14.36
C HIS A 187 7.81 34.46 -14.52
N GLU A 188 7.67 33.20 -14.95
CA GLU A 188 6.36 32.57 -15.10
C GLU A 188 5.64 32.45 -13.75
N LEU A 189 6.34 32.14 -12.64
CA LEU A 189 5.75 32.11 -11.29
C LEU A 189 5.20 33.47 -10.85
N GLN A 190 5.80 34.56 -11.34
CA GLN A 190 5.40 35.92 -10.99
C GLN A 190 4.22 36.43 -11.82
N PHE A 191 4.18 36.08 -13.12
CA PHE A 191 3.24 36.70 -14.06
C PHE A 191 2.13 35.77 -14.56
N CYS A 192 2.37 34.46 -14.66
CA CYS A 192 1.35 33.54 -15.16
C CYS A 192 0.22 33.33 -14.15
N ASP A 193 -0.94 32.93 -14.66
CA ASP A 193 -2.13 32.55 -13.87
C ASP A 193 -2.32 31.02 -13.83
N LYS A 194 -1.44 30.28 -14.50
CA LYS A 194 -1.48 28.81 -14.62
C LYS A 194 -0.23 28.18 -14.00
N PRO A 195 -0.29 26.90 -13.60
CA PRO A 195 0.88 26.19 -13.10
C PRO A 195 2.06 26.21 -14.07
N VAL A 196 3.24 26.51 -13.57
CA VAL A 196 4.47 26.73 -14.33
C VAL A 196 5.17 25.41 -14.66
N GLY A 197 5.66 25.26 -15.88
CA GLY A 197 6.35 24.04 -16.31
C GLY A 197 7.85 24.07 -16.01
N THR A 198 8.40 23.00 -15.46
CA THR A 198 9.84 22.91 -15.10
C THR A 198 10.69 22.09 -16.08
N LYS A 199 10.12 21.66 -17.23
CA LYS A 199 10.78 20.79 -18.23
C LYS A 199 12.09 21.37 -18.79
N LYS A 200 12.14 22.69 -19.03
CA LYS A 200 13.34 23.34 -19.56
C LYS A 200 14.45 23.42 -18.50
N LEU A 201 14.07 23.51 -17.22
CA LEU A 201 15.03 23.51 -16.12
C LEU A 201 15.66 22.12 -15.96
N THR A 202 14.86 21.05 -15.89
CA THR A 202 15.40 19.68 -15.81
C THR A 202 16.31 19.37 -17.00
N LYS A 203 15.91 19.75 -18.21
CA LYS A 203 16.77 19.62 -19.41
C LYS A 203 18.11 20.36 -19.28
N SER A 204 18.15 21.54 -18.66
CA SER A 204 19.40 22.29 -18.45
C SER A 204 20.36 21.64 -17.44
N PHE A 205 19.87 20.72 -16.61
CA PHE A 205 20.70 19.84 -15.78
C PHE A 205 21.24 18.62 -16.52
N GLY A 206 20.85 18.42 -17.79
CA GLY A 206 21.20 17.24 -18.57
C GLY A 206 20.30 16.04 -18.26
N TRP A 207 19.20 16.23 -17.53
CA TRP A 207 18.27 15.15 -17.20
C TRP A 207 17.44 14.78 -18.43
N GLU A 208 17.37 13.48 -18.70
CA GLU A 208 16.45 12.89 -19.66
C GLU A 208 15.06 12.70 -19.05
N THR A 209 14.12 12.23 -19.88
CA THR A 209 12.73 12.04 -19.44
C THR A 209 12.62 11.00 -18.33
N LEU A 210 13.48 9.97 -18.35
CA LEU A 210 13.50 8.91 -17.33
C LEU A 210 14.02 9.42 -15.98
N ASP A 211 15.00 10.32 -15.98
CA ASP A 211 15.56 10.91 -14.76
C ASP A 211 14.51 11.73 -13.98
N SER A 212 13.50 12.27 -14.67
CA SER A 212 12.40 13.01 -14.03
C SER A 212 11.47 12.12 -13.17
N PHE A 213 11.62 10.80 -13.26
CA PHE A 213 10.95 9.80 -12.41
C PHE A 213 11.84 9.30 -11.27
N MET A 214 13.12 9.70 -11.21
CA MET A 214 14.00 9.37 -10.09
C MET A 214 13.78 10.36 -8.93
N GLN A 215 13.72 9.83 -7.71
CA GLN A 215 13.73 10.67 -6.50
C GLN A 215 15.18 10.99 -6.15
N HIS A 216 15.48 12.27 -6.02
CA HIS A 216 16.79 12.75 -5.56
C HIS A 216 16.66 13.38 -4.18
N ASP A 217 17.78 13.44 -3.46
CA ASP A 217 17.84 14.22 -2.24
C ASP A 217 17.72 15.72 -2.58
N VAL A 218 16.82 16.40 -1.88
CA VAL A 218 16.59 17.84 -2.05
C VAL A 218 17.83 18.66 -1.69
N GLN A 219 18.65 18.17 -0.77
CA GLN A 219 19.87 18.80 -0.31
C GLN A 219 20.96 18.77 -1.38
N GLU A 220 21.16 17.61 -2.00
CA GLU A 220 22.11 17.47 -3.11
C GLU A 220 21.71 18.39 -4.26
N PHE A 221 20.42 18.38 -4.63
CA PHE A 221 19.91 19.25 -5.68
C PHE A 221 20.09 20.74 -5.34
N LEU A 222 19.84 21.15 -4.09
CA LEU A 222 20.06 22.53 -3.64
C LEU A 222 21.53 22.93 -3.77
N ARG A 223 22.47 22.09 -3.33
CA ARG A 223 23.90 22.40 -3.42
C ARG A 223 24.36 22.54 -4.86
N VAL A 224 23.97 21.61 -5.73
CA VAL A 224 24.31 21.68 -7.16
C VAL A 224 23.71 22.93 -7.81
N LEU A 225 22.47 23.28 -7.48
CA LEU A 225 21.83 24.47 -8.01
C LEU A 225 22.52 25.75 -7.54
N LEU A 226 22.82 25.89 -6.23
CA LEU A 226 23.49 27.07 -5.70
C LEU A 226 24.91 27.23 -6.26
N ASP A 227 25.68 26.14 -6.38
CA ASP A 227 27.03 26.16 -6.97
C ASP A 227 27.01 26.62 -8.43
N LYS A 228 26.07 26.08 -9.24
CA LYS A 228 25.89 26.54 -10.63
C LYS A 228 25.49 28.01 -10.73
N LEU A 229 24.65 28.50 -9.81
CA LEU A 229 24.27 29.91 -9.78
C LEU A 229 25.45 30.79 -9.36
N GLU A 230 26.17 30.44 -8.30
CA GLU A 230 27.33 31.18 -7.82
C GLU A 230 28.41 31.28 -8.89
N SER A 231 28.74 30.16 -9.53
CA SER A 231 29.69 30.11 -10.64
C SER A 231 29.28 31.01 -11.81
N LYS A 232 28.00 31.01 -12.18
CA LYS A 232 27.47 31.88 -13.25
C LYS A 232 27.38 33.36 -12.83
N MET A 233 27.26 33.67 -11.55
CA MET A 233 27.25 35.04 -11.02
C MET A 233 28.64 35.66 -10.91
N LYS A 234 29.70 34.85 -10.92
CA LYS A 234 31.09 35.31 -10.83
C LYS A 234 31.45 36.22 -12.01
N GLY A 235 32.08 37.36 -11.73
CA GLY A 235 32.44 38.36 -12.74
C GLY A 235 31.25 39.19 -13.26
N THR A 236 30.09 39.13 -12.61
CA THR A 236 28.88 39.87 -12.99
C THR A 236 28.48 40.91 -11.93
N CYS A 237 27.50 41.77 -12.22
CA CYS A 237 27.01 42.77 -11.27
C CYS A 237 26.32 42.19 -10.01
N VAL A 238 26.08 40.88 -9.96
CA VAL A 238 25.44 40.17 -8.84
C VAL A 238 26.36 39.17 -8.16
N GLU A 239 27.67 39.29 -8.38
CA GLU A 239 28.68 38.43 -7.75
C GLU A 239 28.58 38.41 -6.21
N GLY A 240 28.79 37.22 -5.64
CA GLY A 240 28.78 36.99 -4.21
C GLY A 240 27.39 37.04 -3.56
N THR A 241 26.31 37.14 -4.34
CA THR A 241 24.95 37.15 -3.78
C THR A 241 24.62 35.85 -3.04
N VAL A 242 24.99 34.70 -3.61
CA VAL A 242 24.73 33.38 -3.00
C VAL A 242 25.47 33.23 -1.66
N PRO A 243 26.80 33.47 -1.56
CA PRO A 243 27.50 33.48 -0.27
C PRO A 243 26.91 34.47 0.74
N LYS A 244 26.61 35.71 0.31
CA LYS A 244 26.03 36.74 1.21
C LYS A 244 24.71 36.32 1.84
N LEU A 245 23.92 35.48 1.18
CA LEU A 245 22.61 35.04 1.65
C LEU A 245 22.65 33.76 2.48
N PHE A 246 23.53 32.81 2.10
CA PHE A 246 23.45 31.43 2.59
C PHE A 246 24.75 30.92 3.24
N GLU A 247 25.89 31.59 3.07
CA GLU A 247 27.15 31.13 3.65
C GLU A 247 27.24 31.45 5.15
N GLY A 248 27.36 30.41 5.95
CA GLY A 248 27.81 30.47 7.33
C GLY A 248 29.25 29.99 7.49
N LYS A 249 29.82 30.22 8.68
CA LYS A 249 31.16 29.75 9.04
C LYS A 249 31.11 28.95 10.32
N MET A 250 31.82 27.83 10.33
CA MET A 250 32.02 26.99 11.51
C MET A 250 33.51 26.69 11.68
N VAL A 251 33.89 26.34 12.90
CA VAL A 251 35.26 25.97 13.26
C VAL A 251 35.22 24.52 13.72
N SER A 252 35.85 23.65 12.94
CA SER A 252 36.17 22.29 13.37
C SER A 252 37.47 22.33 14.15
N PHE A 253 37.49 21.71 15.33
CA PHE A 253 38.70 21.64 16.15
C PHE A 253 38.99 20.20 16.54
N ILE A 254 40.27 19.89 16.67
CA ILE A 254 40.78 18.63 17.19
C ILE A 254 41.82 18.97 18.24
N LYS A 255 41.62 18.47 19.46
CA LYS A 255 42.52 18.69 20.60
C LYS A 255 43.02 17.34 21.09
N CYS A 256 44.33 17.09 21.00
CA CYS A 256 44.92 15.86 21.52
C CYS A 256 44.86 15.85 23.06
N LYS A 257 44.64 14.67 23.65
CA LYS A 257 44.49 14.53 25.11
C LYS A 257 45.83 14.47 25.83
N ASN A 258 46.79 13.74 25.25
CA ASN A 258 48.06 13.39 25.89
C ASN A 258 49.23 14.29 25.48
N ILE A 259 49.02 15.19 24.52
CA ILE A 259 50.01 16.14 24.03
C ILE A 259 49.35 17.51 23.85
N ASP A 260 50.12 18.58 24.00
CA ASP A 260 49.64 19.95 23.78
C ASP A 260 49.62 20.29 22.28
N TYR A 261 48.71 19.62 21.55
CA TYR A 261 48.49 19.82 20.14
C TYR A 261 47.00 20.09 19.88
N THR A 262 46.72 21.20 19.18
CA THR A 262 45.36 21.56 18.75
C THR A 262 45.37 21.98 17.28
N SER A 263 44.54 21.33 16.48
CA SER A 263 44.24 21.74 15.11
C SER A 263 42.89 22.46 15.08
N LYS A 264 42.81 23.57 14.34
CA LYS A 264 41.56 24.30 14.09
C LYS A 264 41.45 24.61 12.61
N ARG A 265 40.29 24.30 12.03
CA ARG A 265 39.99 24.58 10.64
C ARG A 265 38.68 25.35 10.55
N VAL A 266 38.73 26.49 9.86
CA VAL A 266 37.52 27.24 9.53
C VAL A 266 36.94 26.63 8.25
N GLU A 267 35.67 26.27 8.31
CA GLU A 267 34.92 25.70 7.19
C GLU A 267 33.67 26.54 6.95
N THR A 268 33.26 26.65 5.68
CA THR A 268 32.01 27.30 5.29
C THR A 268 30.91 26.27 5.13
N PHE A 269 29.68 26.68 5.41
CA PHE A 269 28.49 25.84 5.21
C PHE A 269 27.37 26.65 4.55
N TYR A 270 26.54 25.97 3.77
CA TYR A 270 25.34 26.54 3.13
C TYR A 270 24.04 25.95 3.69
N ASP A 271 24.18 24.86 4.43
CA ASP A 271 23.14 24.11 5.11
C ASP A 271 23.72 23.44 6.35
N ILE A 272 22.85 23.06 7.28
CA ILE A 272 23.20 22.26 8.46
C ILE A 272 22.35 21.00 8.45
N GLN A 273 23.02 19.85 8.46
CA GLN A 273 22.38 18.54 8.55
C GLN A 273 22.20 18.17 10.02
N LEU A 274 20.95 18.09 10.48
CA LEU A 274 20.62 17.81 11.86
C LEU A 274 20.15 16.37 12.03
N ASN A 275 20.82 15.63 12.90
CA ASN A 275 20.37 14.32 13.32
C ASN A 275 19.10 14.44 14.17
N ILE A 276 18.07 13.69 13.83
CA ILE A 276 16.79 13.72 14.56
C ILE A 276 16.56 12.47 15.40
N LYS A 277 17.30 11.38 15.14
CA LYS A 277 17.04 10.09 15.78
C LYS A 277 17.27 10.21 17.30
N GLY A 278 16.20 9.98 18.06
CA GLY A 278 16.24 10.10 19.53
C GLY A 278 16.24 11.53 20.06
N LYS A 279 16.05 12.54 19.21
CA LYS A 279 15.99 13.97 19.58
C LYS A 279 14.55 14.47 19.54
N LYS A 280 14.11 15.17 20.58
CA LYS A 280 12.71 15.62 20.70
C LYS A 280 12.43 16.90 19.92
N ASN A 281 13.46 17.74 19.74
CA ASN A 281 13.35 19.05 19.15
C ASN A 281 14.68 19.47 18.51
N ILE A 282 14.68 20.61 17.83
CA ILE A 282 15.84 21.09 17.09
C ILE A 282 17.01 21.51 17.99
N TYR A 283 16.74 21.96 19.21
CA TYR A 283 17.79 22.36 20.16
C TYR A 283 18.62 21.15 20.58
N GLU A 284 17.97 20.04 20.92
CA GLU A 284 18.66 18.78 21.22
C GLU A 284 19.49 18.26 20.03
N SER A 285 19.04 18.50 18.79
CA SER A 285 19.83 18.20 17.59
C SER A 285 21.03 19.11 17.41
N PHE A 286 20.93 20.39 17.78
CA PHE A 286 22.06 21.32 17.76
C PHE A 286 23.07 21.02 18.87
N ASP A 287 22.59 20.68 20.07
CA ASP A 287 23.44 20.26 21.20
C ASP A 287 24.24 19.00 20.83
N ASP A 288 23.59 18.05 20.15
CA ASP A 288 24.25 16.87 19.56
C ASP A 288 25.29 17.27 18.52
N TYR A 289 24.95 18.19 17.62
CA TYR A 289 25.81 18.62 16.52
C TYR A 289 27.13 19.28 17.00
N VAL A 290 27.07 20.04 18.10
CA VAL A 290 28.26 20.70 18.69
C VAL A 290 28.91 19.88 19.80
N SER A 291 28.38 18.69 20.10
CA SER A 291 28.97 17.81 21.10
C SER A 291 30.34 17.31 20.64
N THR A 292 31.24 17.09 21.60
CA THR A 292 32.59 16.61 21.33
C THR A 292 32.59 15.10 21.14
N GLU A 293 33.13 14.65 20.02
CA GLU A 293 33.40 13.25 19.73
C GLU A 293 34.81 12.87 20.24
N ILE A 294 34.94 11.70 20.83
CA ILE A 294 36.23 11.15 21.25
C ILE A 294 36.80 10.33 20.10
N LEU A 295 38.04 10.64 19.71
CA LEU A 295 38.82 9.89 18.73
C LEU A 295 39.76 8.95 19.49
N ASP A 296 39.39 7.68 19.58
CA ASP A 296 40.14 6.62 20.27
C ASP A 296 40.15 5.30 19.48
N GLY A 297 40.82 4.28 20.02
CA GLY A 297 40.91 2.96 19.39
C GLY A 297 41.49 3.00 17.97
N ASP A 298 40.72 2.47 17.02
CA ASP A 298 41.06 2.48 15.59
C ASP A 298 40.84 3.85 14.91
N ASN A 299 40.12 4.77 15.57
CA ASN A 299 39.79 6.10 15.06
C ASN A 299 40.70 7.21 15.62
N LYS A 300 41.92 6.87 16.08
CA LYS A 300 42.91 7.84 16.57
C LYS A 300 43.26 8.88 15.50
N TYR A 301 43.46 10.12 15.93
CA TYR A 301 43.81 11.22 15.06
C TYR A 301 45.29 11.17 14.66
N ASP A 302 45.59 11.26 13.37
CA ASP A 302 46.96 11.44 12.89
C ASP A 302 47.40 12.90 13.09
N ALA A 303 48.22 13.12 14.13
CA ALA A 303 48.78 14.42 14.47
C ALA A 303 50.09 14.72 13.69
N GLY A 304 50.36 14.01 12.58
CA GLY A 304 51.53 14.21 11.74
C GLY A 304 52.80 13.77 12.45
N GLU A 305 53.62 14.72 12.90
CA GLU A 305 54.89 14.44 13.59
C GLU A 305 54.72 13.67 14.91
N HIS A 306 53.54 13.75 15.53
CA HIS A 306 53.22 13.03 16.77
C HIS A 306 52.52 11.68 16.55
N GLY A 307 52.32 11.27 15.28
CA GLY A 307 51.63 10.04 14.92
C GLY A 307 50.18 9.96 15.40
N LEU A 308 49.67 8.74 15.58
CA LEU A 308 48.29 8.48 16.00
C LEU A 308 48.07 8.81 17.49
N GLN A 309 47.18 9.76 17.76
CA GLN A 309 46.89 10.28 19.09
C GLN A 309 45.40 10.18 19.43
N GLU A 310 45.12 9.99 20.71
CA GLU A 310 43.76 10.14 21.24
C GLU A 310 43.42 11.63 21.33
N ALA A 311 42.25 12.01 20.81
CA ALA A 311 41.87 13.40 20.68
C ALA A 311 40.37 13.61 20.90
N GLU A 312 39.99 14.86 21.11
CA GLU A 312 38.61 15.32 21.13
C GLU A 312 38.37 16.16 19.88
N LYS A 313 37.37 15.77 19.09
CA LYS A 313 36.94 16.48 17.90
C LYS A 313 35.62 17.16 18.19
N GLY A 314 35.48 18.41 17.78
CA GLY A 314 34.22 19.12 17.92
C GLY A 314 34.04 20.19 16.85
N VAL A 315 32.82 20.72 16.76
CA VAL A 315 32.46 21.78 15.83
C VAL A 315 31.79 22.92 16.60
N MET A 316 32.14 24.15 16.26
CA MET A 316 31.51 25.36 16.81
C MET A 316 31.08 26.29 15.68
N PHE A 317 29.89 26.86 15.77
CA PHE A 317 29.43 27.87 14.82
C PHE A 317 30.11 29.21 15.09
N SER A 318 30.73 29.79 14.07
CA SER A 318 31.35 31.12 14.14
C SER A 318 30.39 32.22 13.68
N SER A 319 29.62 31.97 12.62
CA SER A 319 28.61 32.90 12.12
C SER A 319 27.52 32.17 11.34
N PHE A 320 26.26 32.56 11.56
CA PHE A 320 25.12 32.06 10.78
C PHE A 320 24.80 32.99 9.61
N PRO A 321 24.33 32.45 8.48
CA PRO A 321 23.88 33.24 7.33
C PRO A 321 22.54 33.95 7.62
N PRO A 322 22.18 34.99 6.84
CA PRO A 322 20.85 35.59 6.89
C PRO A 322 19.72 34.59 6.60
N ILE A 323 19.97 33.61 5.74
CA ILE A 323 19.01 32.54 5.41
C ILE A 323 19.65 31.20 5.74
N LEU A 324 19.14 30.57 6.79
CA LEU A 324 19.66 29.30 7.29
C LEU A 324 18.83 28.12 6.77
N HIS A 325 19.47 27.23 6.01
CA HIS A 325 18.87 25.97 5.60
C HIS A 325 19.20 24.86 6.59
N LEU A 326 18.16 24.27 7.18
CA LEU A 326 18.28 23.14 8.10
C LEU A 326 17.72 21.89 7.43
N HIS A 327 18.59 20.92 7.16
CA HIS A 327 18.21 19.64 6.61
C HIS A 327 18.05 18.63 7.74
N LEU A 328 16.81 18.19 7.97
CA LEU A 328 16.52 17.17 8.99
C LEU A 328 16.80 15.79 8.42
N MET A 329 17.77 15.07 8.99
CA MET A 329 18.19 13.72 8.55
C MET A 329 17.13 12.67 8.90
N ARG A 330 15.95 12.76 8.28
CA ARG A 330 14.81 11.87 8.50
C ARG A 330 14.92 10.55 7.76
N PHE A 331 15.91 10.37 6.90
CA PHE A 331 16.13 9.14 6.19
C PHE A 331 17.48 8.60 6.62
N GLN A 332 17.52 7.38 7.15
CA GLN A 332 18.78 6.67 7.37
C GLN A 332 18.65 5.25 6.86
N TYR A 333 19.78 4.71 6.45
CA TYR A 333 19.89 3.30 6.10
C TYR A 333 19.67 2.45 7.36
N ASP A 334 18.72 1.51 7.28
CA ASP A 334 18.52 0.51 8.32
C ASP A 334 19.19 -0.79 7.88
N PRO A 335 20.33 -1.18 8.50
CA PRO A 335 21.05 -2.39 8.13
C PRO A 335 20.24 -3.66 8.34
N ILE A 336 19.22 -3.61 9.21
CA ILE A 336 18.35 -4.77 9.44
C ILE A 336 17.48 -4.99 8.21
N THR A 337 16.85 -3.95 7.68
CA THR A 337 15.91 -4.09 6.55
C THR A 337 16.55 -3.94 5.17
N ASP A 338 17.86 -3.67 5.11
CA ASP A 338 18.62 -3.37 3.88
C ASP A 338 17.91 -2.31 3.01
N CYS A 339 17.35 -1.29 3.67
CA CYS A 339 16.52 -0.27 3.05
C CYS A 339 16.73 1.09 3.76
N SER A 340 16.55 2.19 3.03
CA SER A 340 16.44 3.51 3.64
C SER A 340 15.07 3.66 4.30
N VAL A 341 15.06 3.91 5.61
CA VAL A 341 13.84 4.06 6.39
C VAL A 341 13.64 5.53 6.77
N LYS A 342 12.40 6.01 6.65
CA LYS A 342 12.00 7.35 7.07
C LYS A 342 11.63 7.38 8.56
N PHE A 343 12.40 8.13 9.36
CA PHE A 343 12.12 8.47 10.75
C PHE A 343 11.02 9.53 10.85
N ASN A 344 9.83 9.06 11.21
CA ASN A 344 8.75 9.90 11.71
C ASN A 344 8.72 9.75 13.24
N ASP A 345 9.52 10.48 14.02
CA ASP A 345 9.65 10.20 15.48
C ASP A 345 8.35 10.25 16.31
N ARG A 346 7.26 10.87 15.79
CA ARG A 346 5.93 10.71 16.41
C ARG A 346 5.40 9.25 16.36
N ASP A 347 6.01 8.40 15.54
CA ASP A 347 5.67 6.98 15.36
C ASP A 347 6.29 6.08 16.44
N LEU A 348 7.31 6.53 17.18
CA LEU A 348 7.90 5.78 18.31
C LEU A 348 6.86 5.56 19.42
N SER A 349 5.98 6.53 19.66
CA SER A 349 4.84 6.40 20.59
C SER A 349 3.77 5.39 20.13
N SER A 350 3.87 4.89 18.91
CA SER A 350 2.92 3.95 18.31
C SER A 350 3.53 2.57 18.03
N ARG A 351 4.75 2.30 18.48
CA ARG A 351 5.32 0.95 18.41
C ARG A 351 4.72 0.05 19.49
N ILE A 352 4.50 -1.20 19.14
CA ILE A 352 4.02 -2.24 20.05
C ILE A 352 4.84 -3.49 19.90
N GLU A 353 4.97 -4.21 21.00
CA GLU A 353 5.54 -5.53 21.02
C GLU A 353 4.50 -6.55 20.54
N VAL A 354 4.87 -7.34 19.52
CA VAL A 354 4.01 -8.39 18.95
C VAL A 354 4.75 -9.72 18.95
N SER A 355 4.12 -10.74 19.52
CA SER A 355 4.61 -12.12 19.48
C SER A 355 4.05 -12.85 18.27
N PHE A 356 4.92 -13.51 17.51
CA PHE A 356 4.60 -14.35 16.36
C PHE A 356 4.85 -15.81 16.72
N CYS A 357 3.79 -16.62 16.70
CA CYS A 357 3.84 -18.04 17.04
C CYS A 357 3.50 -18.92 15.83
N ASP A 358 4.22 -20.01 15.63
CA ASP A 358 3.92 -21.01 14.62
C ASP A 358 2.66 -21.80 15.01
N LYS A 359 1.65 -21.77 14.15
CA LYS A 359 0.38 -22.49 14.33
C LYS A 359 0.55 -24.02 14.29
N THR A 360 1.57 -24.51 13.58
CA THR A 360 1.80 -25.94 13.39
C THR A 360 2.47 -26.60 14.59
N VAL A 361 3.05 -25.80 15.49
CA VAL A 361 3.75 -26.26 16.69
C VAL A 361 2.87 -26.00 17.93
N PRO A 362 2.39 -27.06 18.62
CA PRO A 362 1.62 -26.90 19.85
C PRO A 362 2.43 -26.16 20.93
N ASN A 363 1.83 -25.14 21.56
CA ASN A 363 2.44 -24.30 22.61
C ASN A 363 3.73 -23.58 22.18
N ASP A 364 3.85 -23.22 20.90
CA ASP A 364 5.00 -22.43 20.45
C ASP A 364 5.12 -21.11 21.25
N ILE A 365 6.33 -20.91 21.79
CA ILE A 365 6.69 -19.69 22.51
C ILE A 365 6.84 -18.53 21.51
N GLY A 366 7.13 -18.86 20.25
CA GLY A 366 7.28 -17.90 19.17
C GLY A 366 8.47 -16.97 19.37
N PHE A 367 8.49 -15.90 18.60
CA PHE A 367 9.43 -14.80 18.77
C PHE A 367 8.70 -13.48 18.81
N THR A 368 9.36 -12.47 19.37
CA THR A 368 8.77 -11.16 19.56
C THR A 368 9.46 -10.12 18.70
N MET A 369 8.69 -9.20 18.13
CA MET A 369 9.18 -8.06 17.37
C MET A 369 8.50 -6.78 17.85
N GLU A 370 9.27 -5.69 17.90
CA GLU A 370 8.72 -4.35 18.12
C GLU A 370 8.40 -3.70 16.77
N LEU A 371 7.11 -3.51 16.50
CA LEU A 371 6.61 -3.02 15.20
C LEU A 371 5.74 -1.78 15.39
N SER A 372 5.78 -0.85 14.42
CA SER A 372 4.88 0.31 14.41
C SER A 372 3.43 -0.16 14.22
N GLN A 373 2.49 0.37 14.99
CA GLN A 373 1.04 0.15 14.79
C GLN A 373 0.56 0.54 13.39
N ARG A 374 1.31 1.39 12.68
CA ARG A 374 1.01 1.84 11.32
C ARG A 374 1.68 0.98 10.23
N ILE A 375 2.50 0.00 10.60
CA ILE A 375 3.10 -0.91 9.61
C ILE A 375 1.98 -1.61 8.84
N THR A 376 2.11 -1.63 7.52
CA THR A 376 1.17 -2.35 6.64
C THR A 376 1.38 -3.84 6.77
N TYR A 377 0.39 -4.63 6.33
CA TYR A 377 0.52 -6.10 6.26
C TYR A 377 1.75 -6.55 5.46
N GLU A 378 1.99 -5.95 4.29
CA GLU A 378 3.11 -6.31 3.42
C GLU A 378 4.45 -6.06 4.10
N GLN A 379 4.60 -4.89 4.74
CA GLN A 379 5.81 -4.54 5.49
C GLN A 379 6.02 -5.47 6.70
N MET A 380 4.94 -5.81 7.42
CA MET A 380 5.00 -6.79 8.52
C MET A 380 5.42 -8.17 8.01
N ALA A 381 4.80 -8.67 6.94
CA ALA A 381 5.10 -9.99 6.37
C ALA A 381 6.58 -10.09 5.96
N ARG A 382 7.12 -9.05 5.32
CA ARG A 382 8.56 -8.96 4.98
C ARG A 382 9.46 -8.98 6.21
N ALA A 383 9.12 -8.21 7.25
CA ALA A 383 9.91 -8.16 8.48
C ALA A 383 9.95 -9.52 9.21
N VAL A 384 8.80 -10.21 9.28
CA VAL A 384 8.70 -11.56 9.88
C VAL A 384 9.43 -12.59 9.01
N ALA A 385 9.28 -12.54 7.68
CA ALA A 385 9.96 -13.43 6.75
C ALA A 385 11.47 -13.33 6.83
N GLN A 386 11.99 -12.10 6.95
CA GLN A 386 13.40 -11.86 7.18
C GLN A 386 13.89 -12.47 8.49
N LYS A 387 13.11 -12.33 9.57
CA LYS A 387 13.41 -12.95 10.87
C LYS A 387 13.43 -14.48 10.81
N LEU A 388 12.57 -15.06 9.99
CA LEU A 388 12.44 -16.51 9.75
C LEU A 388 13.33 -17.04 8.62
N GLN A 389 14.06 -16.16 7.92
CA GLN A 389 14.88 -16.49 6.75
C GLN A 389 14.10 -17.25 5.66
N THR A 390 12.91 -16.76 5.33
CA THR A 390 12.02 -17.34 4.31
C THR A 390 11.47 -16.28 3.37
N ASP A 391 10.77 -16.68 2.31
CA ASP A 391 10.07 -15.75 1.41
C ASP A 391 8.78 -15.25 2.11
N PRO A 392 8.49 -13.93 2.13
CA PRO A 392 7.25 -13.39 2.69
C PRO A 392 5.97 -13.98 2.10
N TYR A 393 6.00 -14.41 0.84
CA TYR A 393 4.86 -15.07 0.22
C TYR A 393 4.71 -16.53 0.62
N LEU A 394 5.69 -17.15 1.27
CA LEU A 394 5.56 -18.48 1.85
C LEU A 394 4.99 -18.45 3.28
N LEU A 395 4.66 -17.26 3.80
CA LEU A 395 4.05 -17.12 5.12
C LEU A 395 2.55 -16.83 5.02
N GLN A 396 1.75 -17.60 5.75
CA GLN A 396 0.33 -17.29 5.98
C GLN A 396 0.13 -16.93 7.45
N PHE A 397 -0.47 -15.75 7.70
CA PHE A 397 -0.71 -15.23 9.04
C PHE A 397 -2.15 -15.46 9.51
N PHE A 398 -2.38 -15.49 10.82
CA PHE A 398 -3.70 -15.65 11.45
C PHE A 398 -3.85 -14.69 12.64
N LYS A 399 -5.05 -14.14 12.81
CA LYS A 399 -5.39 -13.39 14.04
C LYS A 399 -5.49 -14.34 15.23
N CYS A 400 -5.13 -13.87 16.42
CA CYS A 400 -5.45 -14.57 17.67
C CYS A 400 -6.97 -14.53 17.95
N GLN A 401 -7.56 -15.62 18.42
CA GLN A 401 -8.97 -15.65 18.83
C GLN A 401 -9.15 -15.04 20.23
N ASN A 402 -10.14 -14.16 20.41
CA ASN A 402 -10.32 -13.35 21.64
C ASN A 402 -10.46 -14.13 22.97
N TYR A 403 -10.82 -15.42 22.90
CA TYR A 403 -11.10 -16.27 24.08
C TYR A 403 -10.19 -17.50 24.21
N LYS A 404 -9.45 -17.83 23.15
CA LYS A 404 -8.54 -18.98 23.11
C LYS A 404 -7.25 -18.51 22.48
N ASP A 405 -6.13 -18.67 23.18
CA ASP A 405 -4.79 -18.36 22.67
C ASP A 405 -4.41 -19.35 21.55
N SER A 406 -5.08 -19.19 20.42
CA SER A 406 -5.13 -20.14 19.33
C SER A 406 -5.36 -19.40 18.01
N PRO A 407 -4.87 -19.94 16.90
CA PRO A 407 -5.00 -19.31 15.59
C PRO A 407 -6.45 -19.24 15.13
N GLY A 408 -6.85 -18.05 14.71
CA GLY A 408 -8.15 -17.74 14.11
C GLY A 408 -8.18 -17.98 12.60
N ILE A 409 -8.94 -17.14 11.91
CA ILE A 409 -9.10 -17.17 10.45
C ILE A 409 -7.80 -16.67 9.79
N PRO A 410 -7.33 -17.31 8.69
CA PRO A 410 -6.19 -16.82 7.92
C PRO A 410 -6.42 -15.40 7.41
N LEU A 411 -5.38 -14.58 7.53
CA LEU A 411 -5.30 -13.25 6.94
C LEU A 411 -5.05 -13.38 5.45
N LYS A 412 -5.80 -12.62 4.65
CA LYS A 412 -5.55 -12.52 3.22
C LYS A 412 -4.22 -11.83 2.96
N CYS A 413 -3.45 -12.31 1.99
CA CYS A 413 -2.20 -11.68 1.59
C CYS A 413 -2.40 -10.30 0.94
N THR A 414 -3.64 -10.00 0.53
CA THR A 414 -4.11 -8.71 0.00
C THR A 414 -4.73 -7.81 1.07
N PHE A 415 -4.55 -8.11 2.35
CA PHE A 415 -5.10 -7.30 3.43
C PHE A 415 -4.49 -5.88 3.44
N ASP A 416 -5.29 -4.89 3.07
CA ASP A 416 -4.90 -3.48 2.94
C ASP A 416 -5.13 -2.69 4.25
N GLY A 417 -4.65 -3.24 5.36
CA GLY A 417 -4.77 -2.63 6.68
C GLY A 417 -3.46 -2.64 7.45
N THR A 418 -3.47 -2.00 8.62
CA THR A 418 -2.26 -1.88 9.46
C THR A 418 -2.25 -2.88 10.60
N LEU A 419 -1.07 -3.05 11.22
CA LEU A 419 -0.91 -3.88 12.41
C LEU A 419 -1.88 -3.50 13.54
N LYS A 420 -2.20 -2.20 13.71
CA LYS A 420 -3.20 -1.73 14.68
C LYS A 420 -4.54 -2.45 14.54
N GLU A 421 -4.99 -2.67 13.31
CA GLU A 421 -6.25 -3.35 12.99
C GLU A 421 -6.15 -4.87 13.15
N LEU A 422 -4.97 -5.43 12.89
CA LEU A 422 -4.70 -6.85 13.10
C LEU A 422 -4.77 -7.25 14.57
N VAL A 423 -4.26 -6.38 15.46
CA VAL A 423 -4.15 -6.64 16.90
C VAL A 423 -5.18 -5.91 17.76
N ALA A 424 -6.14 -5.20 17.14
CA ALA A 424 -7.17 -4.40 17.81
C ALA A 424 -7.97 -5.21 18.85
N ASN A 425 -8.23 -6.48 18.55
CA ASN A 425 -9.08 -7.36 19.37
C ASN A 425 -8.30 -8.20 20.41
N CYS A 426 -6.96 -8.13 20.43
CA CYS A 426 -6.15 -8.86 21.42
C CYS A 426 -6.23 -8.17 22.80
N LYS A 427 -6.62 -8.90 23.86
CA LYS A 427 -6.68 -8.44 25.26
C LYS A 427 -5.30 -7.92 25.78
N PRO A 428 -5.26 -7.13 26.88
CA PRO A 428 -4.23 -6.09 27.05
C PRO A 428 -2.92 -6.53 27.72
N LYS A 429 -2.46 -7.78 27.57
CA LYS A 429 -1.12 -8.15 28.10
C LYS A 429 -0.11 -8.66 27.08
N VAL A 430 -0.51 -9.29 25.97
CA VAL A 430 0.40 -9.63 24.87
C VAL A 430 -0.36 -9.58 23.55
N LYS A 431 0.12 -8.77 22.59
CA LYS A 431 -0.42 -8.76 21.23
C LYS A 431 0.21 -9.94 20.48
N LYS A 432 -0.58 -10.96 20.16
CA LYS A 432 -0.09 -12.17 19.47
C LYS A 432 -0.70 -12.32 18.08
N LEU A 433 0.13 -12.70 17.12
CA LEU A 433 -0.28 -13.19 15.80
C LEU A 433 0.30 -14.60 15.61
N PHE A 434 -0.41 -15.42 14.83
CA PHE A 434 0.09 -16.73 14.47
C PHE A 434 0.51 -16.73 13.00
N TYR A 435 1.45 -17.60 12.63
CA TYR A 435 1.82 -17.83 11.25
C TYR A 435 1.97 -19.33 10.98
N GLN A 436 2.04 -19.70 9.70
CA GLN A 436 2.55 -21.00 9.26
C GLN A 436 3.38 -20.79 8.00
N GLN A 437 4.41 -21.60 7.82
CA GLN A 437 5.19 -21.64 6.59
C GLN A 437 4.56 -22.62 5.59
N LEU A 438 4.36 -22.15 4.37
CA LEU A 438 3.76 -22.89 3.27
C LEU A 438 4.83 -23.48 2.35
N SER A 439 4.48 -24.53 1.62
CA SER A 439 5.29 -25.09 0.53
C SER A 439 5.05 -24.42 -0.83
N ILE A 440 4.00 -23.59 -0.94
CA ILE A 440 3.64 -22.81 -2.13
C ILE A 440 3.32 -21.37 -1.72
N HIS A 441 3.36 -20.43 -2.66
CA HIS A 441 3.08 -19.03 -2.35
C HIS A 441 1.61 -18.85 -1.87
N VAL A 442 1.41 -17.98 -0.88
CA VAL A 442 0.13 -17.74 -0.20
C VAL A 442 -0.93 -17.18 -1.15
N ASN A 443 -0.52 -16.39 -2.14
CA ASN A 443 -1.40 -15.89 -3.20
C ASN A 443 -1.92 -17.02 -4.10
N GLU A 444 -1.09 -18.02 -4.40
CA GLU A 444 -1.50 -19.22 -5.12
C GLU A 444 -2.42 -20.09 -4.27
N LEU A 445 -2.09 -20.28 -2.99
CA LEU A 445 -2.94 -21.01 -2.04
C LEU A 445 -4.33 -20.36 -1.91
N GLU A 446 -4.40 -19.03 -1.80
CA GLU A 446 -5.66 -18.29 -1.73
C GLU A 446 -6.50 -18.40 -3.00
N ASN A 447 -5.86 -18.64 -4.14
CA ASN A 447 -6.52 -18.84 -5.42
C ASN A 447 -6.89 -20.31 -5.69
N LYS A 448 -6.53 -21.26 -4.84
CA LYS A 448 -6.93 -22.67 -4.96
C LYS A 448 -8.29 -22.95 -4.32
N LYS A 449 -9.03 -23.91 -4.86
CA LYS A 449 -10.31 -24.42 -4.34
C LYS A 449 -10.19 -25.92 -4.12
N GLN A 450 -10.69 -26.42 -3.00
CA GLN A 450 -10.80 -27.87 -2.79
C GLN A 450 -11.91 -28.43 -3.69
N PHE A 451 -11.59 -29.43 -4.50
CA PHE A 451 -12.54 -30.16 -5.34
C PHE A 451 -12.45 -31.65 -5.03
N LYS A 452 -13.55 -32.23 -4.53
CA LYS A 452 -13.64 -33.65 -4.19
C LYS A 452 -14.31 -34.41 -5.33
N CYS A 453 -13.72 -35.50 -5.76
CA CYS A 453 -14.28 -36.37 -6.79
C CYS A 453 -13.80 -37.82 -6.62
N ILE A 454 -14.42 -38.73 -7.34
CA ILE A 454 -14.04 -40.14 -7.37
C ILE A 454 -13.08 -40.38 -8.54
N TRP A 455 -11.98 -41.07 -8.31
CA TRP A 455 -11.15 -41.66 -9.37
C TRP A 455 -11.53 -43.11 -9.57
N VAL A 456 -11.69 -43.54 -10.83
CA VAL A 456 -11.81 -44.95 -11.19
C VAL A 456 -10.70 -45.36 -12.15
N SER A 457 -10.04 -46.48 -11.84
CA SER A 457 -8.98 -47.05 -12.67
C SER A 457 -9.51 -47.55 -14.03
N SER A 458 -8.61 -47.67 -15.01
CA SER A 458 -8.94 -48.14 -16.37
C SER A 458 -9.54 -49.55 -16.44
N ASN A 459 -9.33 -50.38 -15.41
CA ASN A 459 -9.94 -51.71 -15.31
C ASN A 459 -11.25 -51.75 -14.51
N LEU A 460 -11.76 -50.58 -14.07
CA LEU A 460 -12.97 -50.41 -13.25
C LEU A 460 -12.95 -51.17 -11.91
N LYS A 461 -11.78 -51.60 -11.44
CA LYS A 461 -11.64 -52.37 -10.18
C LYS A 461 -11.29 -51.50 -8.97
N GLU A 462 -10.61 -50.38 -9.19
CA GLU A 462 -10.24 -49.47 -8.11
C GLU A 462 -11.07 -48.19 -8.21
N GLU A 463 -11.74 -47.88 -7.10
CA GLU A 463 -12.48 -46.64 -6.90
C GLU A 463 -11.91 -45.97 -5.64
N LYS A 464 -11.44 -44.72 -5.78
CA LYS A 464 -10.90 -43.95 -4.64
C LYS A 464 -11.39 -42.51 -4.67
N GLU A 465 -11.77 -41.98 -3.52
CA GLU A 465 -12.01 -40.54 -3.37
C GLU A 465 -10.67 -39.80 -3.45
N ILE A 466 -10.60 -38.81 -4.33
CA ILE A 466 -9.44 -37.92 -4.47
C ILE A 466 -9.85 -36.47 -4.19
N VAL A 467 -8.92 -35.72 -3.62
CA VAL A 467 -9.11 -34.31 -3.29
C VAL A 467 -8.08 -33.49 -4.06
N LEU A 468 -8.59 -32.65 -4.96
CA LEU A 468 -7.81 -31.84 -5.88
C LEU A 468 -7.85 -30.37 -5.45
N TYR A 469 -6.81 -29.61 -5.83
CA TYR A 469 -6.68 -28.19 -5.50
C TYR A 469 -6.44 -27.32 -6.75
N PRO A 470 -7.38 -27.31 -7.73
CA PRO A 470 -7.28 -26.43 -8.89
C PRO A 470 -7.46 -24.95 -8.51
N ASN A 471 -7.09 -24.06 -9.42
CA ASN A 471 -7.37 -22.63 -9.29
C ASN A 471 -8.88 -22.36 -9.36
N LYS A 472 -9.38 -21.42 -8.55
CA LYS A 472 -10.81 -21.02 -8.46
C LYS A 472 -11.39 -20.62 -9.82
N ASN A 473 -10.59 -19.91 -10.62
CA ASN A 473 -10.96 -19.39 -11.93
C ASN A 473 -10.57 -20.35 -13.06
N GLY A 474 -10.13 -21.58 -12.71
CA GLY A 474 -9.69 -22.59 -13.65
C GLY A 474 -10.84 -23.25 -14.39
N THR A 475 -10.47 -24.11 -15.33
CA THR A 475 -11.38 -24.91 -16.16
C THR A 475 -11.35 -26.38 -15.76
N VAL A 476 -12.26 -27.18 -16.30
CA VAL A 476 -12.24 -28.65 -16.18
C VAL A 476 -10.90 -29.22 -16.65
N MET A 477 -10.29 -28.66 -17.69
CA MET A 477 -8.95 -29.06 -18.15
C MET A 477 -7.92 -28.94 -17.02
N ASN A 478 -7.91 -27.83 -16.29
CA ASN A 478 -6.97 -27.62 -15.19
C ASN A 478 -7.22 -28.57 -14.01
N LEU A 479 -8.47 -28.96 -13.78
CA LEU A 479 -8.82 -29.98 -12.79
C LEU A 479 -8.28 -31.37 -13.19
N LEU A 480 -8.39 -31.74 -14.47
CA LEU A 480 -7.87 -33.00 -15.01
C LEU A 480 -6.34 -33.04 -14.98
N GLU A 481 -5.67 -31.92 -15.28
CA GLU A 481 -4.21 -31.79 -15.13
C GLU A 481 -3.76 -31.98 -13.67
N GLU A 482 -4.52 -31.45 -12.70
CA GLU A 482 -4.23 -31.65 -11.28
C GLU A 482 -4.46 -33.10 -10.85
N ALA A 483 -5.50 -33.75 -11.38
CA ALA A 483 -5.75 -35.18 -11.16
C ALA A 483 -4.59 -36.03 -11.70
N LYS A 484 -4.10 -35.71 -12.91
CA LYS A 484 -2.99 -36.41 -13.57
C LYS A 484 -1.71 -36.45 -12.72
N LYS A 485 -1.48 -35.47 -11.85
CA LYS A 485 -0.33 -35.45 -10.92
C LYS A 485 -0.46 -36.44 -9.76
N GLN A 486 -1.66 -36.89 -9.43
CA GLN A 486 -1.95 -37.80 -8.31
C GLN A 486 -2.28 -39.24 -8.76
N ILE A 487 -2.28 -39.50 -10.06
CA ILE A 487 -2.64 -40.78 -10.66
C ILE A 487 -1.39 -41.44 -11.25
N GLU A 488 -1.16 -42.70 -10.89
CA GLU A 488 -0.16 -43.55 -11.52
C GLU A 488 -0.79 -44.24 -12.74
N PHE A 489 -0.18 -44.07 -13.91
CA PHE A 489 -0.63 -44.67 -15.16
C PHE A 489 0.06 -46.02 -15.39
N THR A 490 -0.68 -47.00 -15.93
CA THR A 490 -0.12 -48.30 -16.31
C THR A 490 0.61 -48.21 -17.66
N GLU A 491 1.48 -49.18 -17.97
CA GLU A 491 2.31 -49.16 -19.20
C GLU A 491 1.51 -49.07 -20.51
N ASN A 492 0.23 -49.50 -20.51
CA ASN A 492 -0.68 -49.44 -21.67
C ASN A 492 -1.74 -48.34 -21.56
N SER A 493 -1.45 -47.29 -20.78
CA SER A 493 -2.33 -46.16 -20.55
C SER A 493 -2.53 -45.27 -21.78
N SER A 494 -3.75 -44.76 -21.97
CA SER A 494 -4.05 -43.71 -22.95
C SER A 494 -3.52 -42.34 -22.53
N GLY A 495 -3.28 -42.16 -21.23
CA GLY A 495 -2.82 -40.91 -20.61
C GLY A 495 -3.79 -39.73 -20.69
N LYS A 496 -5.01 -39.96 -21.24
CA LYS A 496 -6.07 -38.95 -21.39
C LYS A 496 -7.16 -39.20 -20.36
N LEU A 497 -7.44 -38.19 -19.55
CA LEU A 497 -8.48 -38.23 -18.52
C LEU A 497 -9.75 -37.57 -19.02
N ARG A 498 -10.90 -38.01 -18.49
CA ARG A 498 -12.19 -37.32 -18.62
C ARG A 498 -12.87 -37.19 -17.27
N ILE A 499 -13.76 -36.21 -17.16
CA ILE A 499 -14.68 -36.08 -16.04
C ILE A 499 -16.08 -36.52 -16.46
N LEU A 500 -16.80 -37.15 -15.55
CA LEU A 500 -18.15 -37.68 -15.71
C LEU A 500 -19.03 -37.26 -14.53
N GLU A 501 -20.34 -37.22 -14.76
CA GLU A 501 -21.32 -36.93 -13.73
C GLU A 501 -22.08 -38.21 -13.37
N ILE A 502 -22.05 -38.57 -12.09
CA ILE A 502 -22.77 -39.72 -11.55
C ILE A 502 -23.98 -39.22 -10.75
N ILE A 503 -25.17 -39.62 -11.15
CA ILE A 503 -26.43 -39.28 -10.47
C ILE A 503 -27.19 -40.59 -10.25
N SER A 504 -27.45 -40.95 -8.99
CA SER A 504 -28.15 -42.18 -8.64
C SER A 504 -27.57 -43.42 -9.35
N ASN A 505 -26.25 -43.63 -9.30
CA ASN A 505 -25.54 -44.74 -9.96
C ASN A 505 -25.73 -44.82 -11.50
N ARG A 506 -26.04 -43.70 -12.15
CA ARG A 506 -26.04 -43.58 -13.61
C ARG A 506 -24.94 -42.65 -14.06
N VAL A 507 -24.24 -43.02 -15.12
CA VAL A 507 -23.17 -42.22 -15.72
C VAL A 507 -23.73 -41.28 -16.78
N HIS A 508 -23.33 -40.02 -16.71
CA HIS A 508 -23.59 -39.00 -17.71
C HIS A 508 -22.27 -38.41 -18.18
N ILE A 509 -22.24 -37.99 -19.45
CA ILE A 509 -21.10 -37.28 -20.02
C ILE A 509 -20.89 -36.00 -19.19
N GLY A 510 -19.67 -35.81 -18.72
CA GLY A 510 -19.32 -34.66 -17.90
C GLY A 510 -19.17 -33.36 -18.70
N PRO A 511 -18.93 -32.26 -17.99
CA PRO A 511 -18.66 -30.96 -18.61
C PRO A 511 -17.42 -31.03 -19.50
N LYS A 512 -17.41 -30.21 -20.57
CA LYS A 512 -16.27 -30.09 -21.48
C LYS A 512 -15.08 -29.42 -20.80
N ASP A 513 -13.90 -29.66 -21.36
CA ASP A 513 -12.60 -29.18 -20.85
C ASP A 513 -12.54 -27.65 -20.64
N ASP A 514 -13.25 -26.88 -21.46
CA ASP A 514 -13.30 -25.41 -21.44
C ASP A 514 -14.28 -24.82 -20.40
N VAL A 515 -15.07 -25.68 -19.74
CA VAL A 515 -16.08 -25.24 -18.75
C VAL A 515 -15.39 -24.74 -17.48
N SER A 516 -15.82 -23.58 -16.97
CA SER A 516 -15.33 -23.00 -15.72
C SER A 516 -15.72 -23.84 -14.50
N LEU A 517 -14.76 -24.03 -13.58
CA LEU A 517 -14.96 -24.75 -12.32
C LEU A 517 -15.94 -24.07 -11.36
N GLU A 518 -16.25 -22.79 -11.55
CA GLU A 518 -17.27 -22.08 -10.77
C GLU A 518 -18.69 -22.60 -11.06
N THR A 519 -18.91 -23.14 -12.26
CA THR A 519 -20.22 -23.64 -12.71
C THR A 519 -20.52 -25.06 -12.21
N LEU A 520 -19.53 -25.76 -11.66
CA LEU A 520 -19.68 -27.13 -11.18
C LEU A 520 -20.35 -27.17 -9.79
N ALA A 521 -21.47 -27.88 -9.69
CA ALA A 521 -22.25 -27.98 -8.48
C ALA A 521 -21.71 -29.06 -7.52
N THR A 522 -20.93 -28.67 -6.51
CA THR A 522 -20.34 -29.60 -5.53
C THR A 522 -21.26 -29.98 -4.36
N ASN A 523 -22.42 -29.32 -4.21
CA ASN A 523 -23.33 -29.47 -3.06
C ASN A 523 -24.67 -30.16 -3.43
N SER A 524 -24.69 -30.96 -4.50
CA SER A 524 -25.90 -31.63 -5.00
C SER A 524 -25.77 -33.16 -4.85
N SER A 525 -26.85 -33.91 -5.14
CA SER A 525 -26.83 -35.39 -5.20
C SER A 525 -25.98 -35.97 -6.35
N LYS A 526 -25.19 -35.12 -7.01
CA LYS A 526 -24.31 -35.41 -8.13
C LYS A 526 -22.90 -35.64 -7.61
N ILE A 527 -22.27 -36.72 -8.07
CA ILE A 527 -20.88 -37.04 -7.78
C ILE A 527 -20.08 -36.89 -9.07
N TYR A 528 -18.97 -36.18 -9.02
CA TYR A 528 -18.03 -36.10 -10.14
C TYR A 528 -17.08 -37.30 -10.09
N ARG A 529 -16.91 -37.97 -11.22
CA ARG A 529 -15.95 -39.06 -11.40
C ARG A 529 -14.91 -38.67 -12.45
N ILE A 530 -13.64 -38.87 -12.16
CA ILE A 530 -12.55 -38.79 -13.13
C ILE A 530 -12.14 -40.22 -13.46
N GLU A 531 -11.96 -40.51 -14.74
CA GLU A 531 -11.46 -41.79 -15.22
C GLU A 531 -10.53 -41.60 -16.42
N GLU A 532 -9.70 -42.62 -16.66
CA GLU A 532 -8.92 -42.71 -17.87
C GLU A 532 -9.81 -43.07 -19.06
N VAL A 533 -9.67 -42.34 -20.18
CA VAL A 533 -10.38 -42.68 -21.42
C VAL A 533 -9.75 -43.95 -22.00
N PRO A 534 -10.49 -45.05 -22.20
CA PRO A 534 -9.95 -46.25 -22.82
C PRO A 534 -9.39 -45.96 -24.22
N SER A 535 -8.33 -46.67 -24.62
CA SER A 535 -7.63 -46.42 -25.90
C SER A 535 -8.54 -46.54 -27.12
N ASP A 536 -9.56 -47.40 -27.04
CA ASP A 536 -10.54 -47.63 -28.11
C ASP A 536 -11.67 -46.58 -28.13
N GLU A 537 -11.71 -45.66 -27.17
CA GLU A 537 -12.65 -44.52 -27.09
C GLU A 537 -11.99 -43.17 -27.43
N LEU A 538 -10.68 -43.12 -27.64
CA LEU A 538 -9.94 -41.87 -27.91
C LEU A 538 -10.38 -41.17 -29.19
N ASN A 539 -10.64 -41.96 -30.25
CA ASN A 539 -11.02 -41.50 -31.57
C ASN A 539 -12.19 -42.36 -32.06
N LEU A 540 -13.42 -41.90 -31.83
CA LEU A 540 -14.62 -42.57 -32.32
C LEU A 540 -14.80 -42.30 -33.82
N LEU A 541 -15.14 -43.33 -34.58
CA LEU A 541 -15.55 -43.20 -35.98
C LEU A 541 -16.97 -42.64 -36.10
N GLU A 542 -17.37 -42.15 -37.28
CA GLU A 542 -18.72 -41.61 -37.51
C GLU A 542 -19.85 -42.62 -37.23
N ASP A 543 -19.55 -43.92 -37.33
CA ASP A 543 -20.48 -45.01 -37.05
C ASP A 543 -20.35 -45.56 -35.61
N GLU A 544 -19.56 -44.92 -34.73
CA GLU A 544 -19.36 -45.33 -33.35
C GLU A 544 -19.92 -44.30 -32.35
N MET A 545 -20.53 -44.77 -31.27
CA MET A 545 -21.05 -43.92 -30.19
C MET A 545 -20.80 -44.53 -28.80
N LEU A 546 -20.66 -43.67 -27.79
CA LEU A 546 -20.60 -44.09 -26.39
C LEU A 546 -21.99 -44.06 -25.76
N VAL A 547 -22.39 -45.18 -25.18
CA VAL A 547 -23.70 -45.34 -24.51
C VAL A 547 -23.49 -45.53 -23.00
N PRO A 548 -24.22 -44.81 -22.14
CA PRO A 548 -24.15 -45.00 -20.70
C PRO A 548 -24.81 -46.32 -20.28
N VAL A 549 -24.06 -47.13 -19.53
CA VAL A 549 -24.52 -48.40 -18.97
C VAL A 549 -24.58 -48.29 -17.45
N ALA A 550 -25.67 -48.78 -16.86
CA ALA A 550 -25.86 -48.84 -15.41
C ALA A 550 -26.47 -50.20 -15.02
N HIS A 551 -26.13 -50.70 -13.84
CA HIS A 551 -26.75 -51.91 -13.29
C HIS A 551 -28.03 -51.54 -12.54
N PHE A 552 -29.06 -52.37 -12.65
CA PHE A 552 -30.32 -52.20 -11.92
C PHE A 552 -30.87 -53.55 -11.49
N TYR A 553 -31.69 -53.58 -10.44
CA TYR A 553 -32.32 -54.79 -9.94
C TYR A 553 -33.83 -54.67 -9.95
N LYS A 554 -34.50 -55.51 -10.76
CA LYS A 554 -35.97 -55.56 -10.98
C LYS A 554 -36.57 -54.30 -11.59
N ASP A 555 -36.40 -53.16 -10.92
CA ASP A 555 -36.90 -51.86 -11.35
C ASP A 555 -35.75 -51.02 -11.94
N VAL A 556 -36.01 -50.39 -13.08
CA VAL A 556 -35.06 -49.52 -13.79
C VAL A 556 -34.59 -48.38 -12.89
N PHE A 557 -35.41 -47.89 -11.95
CA PHE A 557 -35.00 -46.83 -11.01
C PHE A 557 -34.12 -47.32 -9.86
N SER A 558 -34.04 -48.63 -9.62
CA SER A 558 -33.24 -49.25 -8.55
C SER A 558 -31.83 -49.59 -9.04
N THR A 559 -31.03 -48.56 -9.32
CA THR A 559 -29.67 -48.66 -9.86
C THR A 559 -28.60 -48.86 -8.79
N PHE A 560 -27.60 -49.68 -9.08
CA PHE A 560 -26.48 -50.01 -8.17
C PHE A 560 -25.18 -50.27 -8.94
N GLY A 561 -24.07 -50.49 -8.22
CA GLY A 561 -22.77 -50.80 -8.82
C GLY A 561 -22.09 -49.61 -9.50
N ILE A 562 -21.05 -49.89 -10.32
CA ILE A 562 -20.22 -48.89 -11.00
C ILE A 562 -20.73 -48.72 -12.44
N PRO A 563 -21.39 -47.61 -12.80
CA PRO A 563 -21.82 -47.38 -14.17
C PRO A 563 -20.62 -47.07 -15.08
N PHE A 564 -20.70 -47.38 -16.37
CA PHE A 564 -19.61 -47.17 -17.32
C PHE A 564 -20.12 -46.75 -18.69
N LEU A 565 -19.26 -46.15 -19.51
CA LEU A 565 -19.55 -45.88 -20.91
C LEU A 565 -19.15 -47.10 -21.73
N PHE A 566 -19.97 -47.45 -22.72
CA PHE A 566 -19.71 -48.57 -23.61
C PHE A 566 -19.76 -48.12 -25.06
N LYS A 567 -18.72 -48.43 -25.83
CA LYS A 567 -18.66 -48.12 -27.26
C LYS A 567 -19.53 -49.09 -28.06
N MET A 568 -20.45 -48.54 -28.83
CA MET A 568 -21.27 -49.27 -29.79
C MET A 568 -20.95 -48.83 -31.21
N LYS A 569 -20.90 -49.79 -32.14
CA LYS A 569 -20.71 -49.53 -33.57
C LYS A 569 -21.99 -49.85 -34.34
N HIS A 570 -22.42 -48.93 -35.19
CA HIS A 570 -23.57 -49.14 -36.07
C HIS A 570 -23.18 -50.09 -37.20
N VAL A 571 -23.83 -51.26 -37.27
CA VAL A 571 -23.64 -52.22 -38.35
C VAL A 571 -24.87 -52.15 -39.26
N SER A 572 -24.70 -51.57 -40.44
CA SER A 572 -25.71 -51.62 -41.50
C SER A 572 -25.69 -53.04 -42.11
N PHE A 573 -26.73 -53.83 -41.89
CA PHE A 573 -26.92 -55.06 -42.65
C PHE A 573 -27.45 -54.69 -44.04
N SER A 574 -26.61 -54.86 -45.06
CA SER A 574 -26.98 -54.72 -46.48
C SER A 574 -27.79 -55.91 -46.97
#